data_AF-A0A960LQF7-F1
#
_entry.id   AF-A0A960LQF7-F1
#
_cell.length_a   1.000
_cell.length_b   1.000
_cell.length_c   1.000
_cell.angle_alpha   90.00
_cell.angle_beta   90.00
_cell.angle_gamma   90.00
#
_symmetry.space_group_name_H-M   'P 1'
#
loop_
_entity.id
_entity.type
_entity.pdbx_description
1 polymer ?
#
loop_
_entity_poly.entity_id
_entity_poly.type
_entity_poly.pdbx_seq_one_letter_code
_entity_poly.pdbx_strand_id
1 'polypeptide(L)'
;MSQYFKTPSPSSGDEAPMAPVRGAQTPGMAKASFILGLLSALLYSCGGPLLAILSIIFGVIALLKVKKSPDRFKGAWLAKGGVALSCLSLIAAAAVAVKMREIIEREGGATGDRVKTKFELAEDSIRSMRGDQIGFGNTEHAKELAAALGERMKVLRDAAFSSKAKSEFSLSGGEFLTHCEMTENTCAFIVHVPQFRKFDDKAKVALNDIAWVVAQSLLANTEFPEGGELAVGLKGIALYDDIRIGQHVKEWPDEEEKPGLKRRGLESRELKRFFPEPKPVPVEEASEKETNAQPQSQTPNQS
;
A
#
# COMPACT_ATOMS: atom_id res chain seq x y z
N MET A 1 -78.99 82.56 19.26
CA MET A 1 -78.00 82.96 18.25
C MET A 1 -77.06 81.80 17.98
N SER A 2 -76.71 81.62 16.70
CA SER A 2 -75.75 80.66 16.10
C SER A 2 -76.00 79.17 16.34
N GLN A 3 -76.66 78.46 15.41
CA GLN A 3 -76.23 78.05 14.07
C GLN A 3 -75.15 76.95 14.04
N TYR A 4 -75.62 75.76 13.62
CA TYR A 4 -75.04 74.84 12.62
C TYR A 4 -73.52 74.65 12.59
N PHE A 5 -73.08 73.39 12.72
CA PHE A 5 -72.49 72.69 11.56
C PHE A 5 -72.67 71.17 11.67
N LYS A 6 -72.89 70.58 10.49
CA LYS A 6 -73.30 69.22 10.20
C LYS A 6 -72.12 68.47 9.56
N THR A 7 -72.05 67.14 9.80
CA THR A 7 -71.38 66.05 9.03
C THR A 7 -69.84 65.95 9.02
N PRO A 8 -69.21 64.79 8.66
CA PRO A 8 -69.69 63.38 8.51
C PRO A 8 -68.79 62.29 9.18
N SER A 9 -69.28 61.03 9.14
CA SER A 9 -68.53 59.75 9.34
C SER A 9 -67.34 59.63 8.37
N PRO A 10 -66.24 58.88 8.64
CA PRO A 10 -66.27 57.47 8.21
C PRO A 10 -65.34 56.48 8.97
N SER A 11 -65.57 55.21 8.64
CA SER A 11 -64.58 54.16 8.43
C SER A 11 -64.14 53.37 9.67
N SER A 12 -64.85 52.25 9.87
CA SER A 12 -64.22 50.93 9.96
C SER A 12 -62.89 50.92 9.19
N GLY A 13 -61.79 51.14 9.91
CA GLY A 13 -60.44 51.03 9.36
C GLY A 13 -60.05 49.57 9.44
N ASP A 14 -59.86 48.97 8.27
CA ASP A 14 -59.18 47.70 8.08
C ASP A 14 -57.87 47.69 8.91
N GLU A 15 -57.85 46.96 10.04
CA GLU A 15 -56.59 46.50 10.60
C GLU A 15 -56.01 45.51 9.59
N ALA A 16 -55.18 46.04 8.69
CA ALA A 16 -54.41 45.24 7.76
C ALA A 16 -53.70 44.14 8.58
N PRO A 17 -53.89 42.85 8.23
CA PRO A 17 -53.33 41.75 8.99
C PRO A 17 -51.83 41.99 9.15
N MET A 18 -51.39 42.13 10.41
CA MET A 18 -49.98 42.27 10.75
C MET A 18 -49.21 41.17 10.03
N ALA A 19 -48.47 41.55 9.00
CA ALA A 19 -47.67 40.59 8.25
C ALA A 19 -46.74 39.91 9.26
N PRO A 20 -46.73 38.56 9.34
CA PRO A 20 -45.95 37.86 10.34
C PRO A 20 -44.50 38.31 10.24
N VAL A 21 -43.96 38.82 11.34
CA VAL A 21 -42.54 39.19 11.46
C VAL A 21 -41.74 37.92 11.23
N ARG A 22 -41.28 37.70 9.99
CA ARG A 22 -40.47 36.54 9.64
C ARG A 22 -39.14 36.67 10.39
N GLY A 23 -38.98 35.85 11.43
CA GLY A 23 -37.74 35.77 12.20
C GLY A 23 -36.54 35.52 11.29
N ALA A 24 -35.41 36.12 11.63
CA ALA A 24 -34.17 36.01 10.86
C ALA A 24 -33.78 34.53 10.70
N GLN A 25 -33.85 34.01 9.47
CA GLN A 25 -33.46 32.63 9.17
C GLN A 25 -31.95 32.57 8.94
N THR A 26 -31.25 31.74 9.73
CA THR A 26 -29.86 31.39 9.40
C THR A 26 -29.84 30.51 8.15
N PRO A 27 -29.12 30.89 7.08
CA PRO A 27 -29.06 30.10 5.87
C PRO A 27 -28.38 28.76 6.15
N GLY A 28 -29.04 27.65 5.84
CA GLY A 28 -28.52 26.29 6.11
C GLY A 28 -27.12 26.03 5.54
N MET A 29 -26.77 26.73 4.46
CA MET A 29 -25.44 26.63 3.84
C MET A 29 -24.29 27.15 4.74
N ALA A 30 -24.55 28.12 5.62
CA ALA A 30 -23.52 28.61 6.55
C ALA A 30 -23.20 27.58 7.65
N LYS A 31 -24.20 26.80 8.08
CA LYS A 31 -23.99 25.68 9.02
C LYS A 31 -23.24 24.54 8.32
N ALA A 32 -23.60 24.24 7.08
CA ALA A 32 -22.93 23.22 6.27
C ALA A 32 -21.44 23.52 6.06
N SER A 33 -21.08 24.76 5.70
CA SER A 33 -19.67 25.13 5.52
C SER A 33 -18.87 25.02 6.82
N PHE A 34 -19.47 25.39 7.96
CA PHE A 34 -18.80 25.26 9.26
C PHE A 34 -18.55 23.79 9.65
N ILE A 35 -19.56 22.92 9.50
CA ILE A 35 -19.44 21.48 9.82
C ILE A 35 -18.42 20.81 8.88
N LEU A 36 -18.45 21.12 7.58
CA LEU A 36 -17.48 20.59 6.62
C LEU A 36 -16.06 21.06 6.91
N GLY A 37 -15.87 22.32 7.31
CA GLY A 37 -14.56 22.84 7.73
C GLY A 37 -14.01 22.12 8.96
N LEU A 38 -14.86 21.84 9.95
CA LEU A 38 -14.47 21.08 11.15
C LEU A 38 -14.17 19.62 10.84
N LEU A 39 -15.02 18.96 10.04
CA LEU A 39 -14.79 17.57 9.61
C LEU A 39 -13.54 17.43 8.75
N SER A 40 -13.24 18.41 7.90
CA SER A 40 -12.00 18.45 7.12
C SER A 40 -10.76 18.48 8.03
N ALA A 41 -10.81 19.24 9.13
CA ALA A 41 -9.72 19.28 10.10
C ALA A 41 -9.57 17.96 10.88
N LEU A 42 -10.67 17.27 11.18
CA LEU A 42 -10.65 15.98 11.91
C LEU A 42 -10.28 14.78 11.02
N LEU A 43 -10.67 14.79 9.75
CA LEU A 43 -10.45 13.69 8.78
C LEU A 43 -9.23 13.92 7.87
N TYR A 44 -8.23 14.62 8.41
CA TYR A 44 -7.07 15.11 7.67
C TYR A 44 -6.35 14.03 6.85
N SER A 45 -6.26 12.79 7.35
CA SER A 45 -5.51 11.68 6.74
C SER A 45 -6.24 10.91 5.62
N CYS A 46 -7.57 11.01 5.50
CA CYS A 46 -8.36 10.16 4.60
C CYS A 46 -9.45 10.96 3.84
N GLY A 47 -9.05 12.08 3.21
CA GLY A 47 -9.95 12.89 2.36
C GLY A 47 -10.13 14.35 2.79
N GLY A 48 -9.45 14.79 3.86
CA GLY A 48 -9.48 16.16 4.37
C GLY A 48 -9.35 17.27 3.30
N PRO A 49 -8.45 17.17 2.30
CA PRO A 49 -8.27 18.21 1.29
C PRO A 49 -9.49 18.42 0.39
N LEU A 50 -10.19 17.35 -0.01
CA LEU A 50 -11.39 17.46 -0.84
C LEU A 50 -12.54 18.14 -0.08
N LEU A 51 -12.69 17.81 1.21
CA LEU A 51 -13.69 18.44 2.09
C LEU A 51 -13.37 19.92 2.36
N ALA A 52 -12.09 20.29 2.44
CA ALA A 52 -11.67 21.69 2.61
C ALA A 52 -12.09 22.55 1.41
N ILE A 53 -11.92 22.04 0.19
CA ILE A 53 -12.30 22.74 -1.05
C ILE A 53 -13.82 22.97 -1.08
N LEU A 54 -14.62 21.95 -0.76
CA LEU A 54 -16.08 22.06 -0.72
C LEU A 54 -16.54 23.05 0.36
N SER A 55 -15.91 23.04 1.54
CA SER A 55 -16.18 23.99 2.62
C SER A 55 -15.94 25.44 2.17
N ILE A 56 -14.85 25.71 1.45
CA ILE A 56 -14.53 27.04 0.91
C ILE A 56 -15.60 27.49 -0.10
N ILE A 57 -16.00 26.62 -1.04
CA ILE A 57 -17.02 26.94 -2.05
C ILE A 57 -18.34 27.33 -1.37
N PHE A 58 -18.82 26.50 -0.43
CA PHE A 58 -20.07 26.80 0.29
C PHE A 58 -19.96 28.06 1.15
N GLY A 59 -18.81 28.29 1.79
CA GLY A 59 -18.53 29.50 2.55
C GLY A 59 -18.58 30.76 1.70
N VAL A 60 -17.97 30.75 0.51
CA VAL A 60 -17.98 31.89 -0.43
C VAL A 60 -19.41 32.17 -0.93
N ILE A 61 -20.16 31.14 -1.33
CA ILE A 61 -21.56 31.30 -1.76
C ILE A 61 -22.43 31.89 -0.65
N ALA A 62 -22.23 31.45 0.60
CA ALA A 62 -22.95 31.99 1.75
C ALA A 62 -22.62 33.49 1.98
N LEU A 63 -21.35 33.88 1.88
CA LEU A 63 -20.93 35.28 2.01
C LEU A 63 -21.51 36.17 0.90
N LEU A 64 -21.53 35.69 -0.35
CA LEU A 64 -22.13 36.42 -1.47
C LEU A 64 -23.64 36.63 -1.28
N LYS A 65 -24.37 35.63 -0.76
CA LYS A 65 -25.80 35.75 -0.46
C LYS A 65 -26.08 36.73 0.68
N VAL A 66 -25.27 36.72 1.74
CA VAL A 66 -25.40 37.68 2.86
C VAL A 66 -25.14 39.11 2.37
N LYS A 67 -24.14 39.32 1.51
CA LYS A 67 -23.86 40.64 0.93
C LYS A 67 -25.03 41.17 0.07
N LYS A 68 -25.72 40.28 -0.66
CA LYS A 68 -26.87 40.65 -1.51
C LYS A 68 -28.15 40.93 -0.72
N SER A 69 -28.28 40.44 0.51
CA SER A 69 -29.49 40.60 1.32
C SER A 69 -29.18 40.66 2.82
N PRO A 70 -28.54 41.74 3.31
CA PRO A 70 -28.08 41.84 4.70
C PRO A 70 -29.23 41.80 5.71
N ASP A 71 -30.39 42.38 5.36
CA ASP A 71 -31.55 42.45 6.26
C ASP A 71 -32.25 41.09 6.45
N ARG A 72 -32.05 40.16 5.51
CA ARG A 72 -32.70 38.83 5.52
C ARG A 72 -31.85 37.76 6.21
N PHE A 73 -30.53 37.93 6.28
CA PHE A 73 -29.61 36.88 6.74
C PHE A 73 -28.66 37.37 7.83
N LYS A 74 -28.92 36.95 9.08
CA LYS A 74 -27.94 37.03 10.18
C LYS A 74 -27.03 35.79 10.14
N GLY A 75 -25.73 35.96 10.35
CA GLY A 75 -24.76 34.85 10.36
C GLY A 75 -23.50 35.02 9.51
N ALA A 76 -23.19 36.24 9.05
CA ALA A 76 -21.95 36.53 8.30
C ALA A 76 -20.69 36.02 9.02
N TRP A 77 -20.66 36.08 10.35
CA TRP A 77 -19.53 35.65 11.16
C TRP A 77 -19.29 34.13 11.11
N LEU A 78 -20.34 33.30 11.00
CA LEU A 78 -20.22 31.85 10.85
C LEU A 78 -19.62 31.45 9.50
N ALA A 79 -20.06 32.10 8.43
CA ALA A 79 -19.51 31.86 7.09
C ALA A 79 -18.03 32.27 7.00
N LYS A 80 -17.66 33.43 7.59
CA LYS A 80 -16.25 33.85 7.72
C LYS A 80 -15.42 32.85 8.53
N GLY A 81 -15.96 32.35 9.64
CA GLY A 81 -15.31 31.35 10.47
C GLY A 81 -15.03 30.04 9.74
N GLY A 82 -16.02 29.51 9.00
CA GLY A 82 -15.85 28.30 8.19
C GLY A 82 -14.78 28.44 7.11
N VAL A 83 -14.78 29.57 6.37
CA VAL A 83 -13.74 29.84 5.35
C VAL A 83 -12.36 29.97 5.98
N ALA A 84 -12.23 30.72 7.08
CA ALA A 84 -10.95 30.89 7.78
C ALA A 84 -10.38 29.56 8.28
N LEU A 85 -11.22 28.72 8.89
CA LEU A 85 -10.82 27.41 9.39
C LEU A 85 -10.38 26.47 8.25
N SER A 86 -11.07 26.49 7.11
CA SER A 86 -10.69 25.69 5.94
C SER A 86 -9.38 26.17 5.30
N CYS A 87 -9.15 27.48 5.22
CA CYS A 87 -7.86 28.02 4.77
C CYS A 87 -6.71 27.58 5.69
N LEU A 88 -6.91 27.65 7.02
CA LEU A 88 -5.89 27.21 7.98
C LEU A 88 -5.58 25.70 7.84
N SER A 89 -6.61 24.88 7.66
CA SER A 89 -6.46 23.44 7.41
C SER A 89 -5.66 23.16 6.13
N LEU A 90 -5.91 23.89 5.04
CA LEU A 90 -5.13 23.76 3.80
C LEU A 90 -3.67 24.19 3.95
N ILE A 91 -3.39 25.25 4.72
CA ILE A 91 -2.01 25.67 5.01
C ILE A 91 -1.28 24.59 5.81
N ALA A 92 -1.93 24.02 6.82
CA ALA A 92 -1.37 22.89 7.58
C ALA A 92 -1.13 21.67 6.67
N ALA A 93 -2.08 21.34 5.78
CA ALA A 93 -1.96 20.31 4.75
C ALA A 93 -0.72 20.52 3.87
N ALA A 94 -0.55 21.74 3.35
CA ALA A 94 0.60 22.07 2.53
C ALA A 94 1.92 21.98 3.33
N ALA A 95 1.96 22.45 4.57
CA ALA A 95 3.15 22.39 5.42
C ALA A 95 3.55 20.94 5.74
N VAL A 96 2.60 20.08 6.07
CA VAL A 96 2.85 18.65 6.27
C VAL A 96 3.28 17.99 4.98
N ALA A 97 2.67 18.32 3.84
CA ALA A 97 3.09 17.78 2.54
C ALA A 97 4.53 18.20 2.18
N VAL A 98 4.92 19.45 2.44
CA VAL A 98 6.30 19.93 2.25
C VAL A 98 7.26 19.21 3.20
N LYS A 99 6.91 19.05 4.47
CA LYS A 99 7.75 18.33 5.43
C LYS A 99 7.84 16.84 5.12
N MET A 100 6.75 16.22 4.72
CA MET A 100 6.71 14.82 4.28
C MET A 100 7.56 14.66 3.02
N ARG A 101 7.49 15.61 2.09
CA ARG A 101 8.36 15.64 0.92
C ARG A 101 9.82 15.79 1.32
N GLU A 102 10.16 16.65 2.28
CA GLU A 102 11.52 16.79 2.79
C GLU A 102 12.02 15.50 3.46
N ILE A 103 11.15 14.77 4.18
CA ILE A 103 11.47 13.45 4.75
C ILE A 103 11.67 12.42 3.64
N ILE A 104 10.77 12.36 2.66
CA ILE A 104 10.87 11.48 1.50
C ILE A 104 12.09 11.84 0.64
N GLU A 105 12.50 13.10 0.55
CA GLU A 105 13.72 13.52 -0.15
C GLU A 105 14.97 13.29 0.69
N ARG A 106 14.89 13.31 2.02
CA ARG A 106 15.99 12.89 2.90
C ARG A 106 16.19 11.37 2.90
N GLU A 107 15.11 10.61 2.85
CA GLU A 107 15.14 9.15 2.77
C GLU A 107 15.32 8.65 1.33
N GLY A 108 14.75 9.37 0.35
CA GLY A 108 14.72 9.05 -1.07
C GLY A 108 15.77 9.78 -1.90
N GLY A 109 16.45 10.80 -1.40
CA GLY A 109 17.65 11.38 -2.01
C GLY A 109 18.85 10.44 -1.99
N ALA A 110 18.76 9.36 -1.21
CA ALA A 110 19.71 8.24 -1.20
C ALA A 110 19.26 7.06 -2.10
N THR A 111 18.31 7.25 -3.03
CA THR A 111 18.07 6.28 -4.12
C THR A 111 18.99 6.48 -5.32
N GLY A 112 19.96 7.38 -5.21
CA GLY A 112 21.12 7.42 -6.11
C GLY A 112 21.99 6.20 -5.82
N ASP A 113 21.82 5.16 -6.63
CA ASP A 113 22.75 4.02 -6.74
C ASP A 113 23.10 3.31 -5.43
N ARG A 114 22.17 3.25 -4.47
CA ARG A 114 22.33 2.32 -3.36
C ARG A 114 22.28 0.91 -3.94
N VAL A 115 23.41 0.23 -3.88
CA VAL A 115 23.54 -1.19 -4.23
C VAL A 115 22.42 -1.94 -3.51
N LYS A 116 21.44 -2.41 -4.29
CA LYS A 116 20.34 -3.21 -3.76
C LYS A 116 20.91 -4.49 -3.18
N THR A 117 20.50 -4.82 -1.98
CA THR A 117 20.84 -6.10 -1.35
C THR A 117 20.29 -7.25 -2.18
N LYS A 118 20.88 -8.44 -2.11
CA LYS A 118 20.32 -9.63 -2.80
C LYS A 118 18.89 -9.91 -2.40
N PHE A 119 18.54 -9.68 -1.13
CA PHE A 119 17.18 -9.81 -0.64
C PHE A 119 16.22 -8.82 -1.34
N GLU A 120 16.60 -7.55 -1.49
CA GLU A 120 15.79 -6.56 -2.20
C GLU A 120 15.64 -6.91 -3.68
N LEU A 121 16.70 -7.42 -4.32
CA LEU A 121 16.62 -7.93 -5.69
C LEU A 121 15.66 -9.12 -5.82
N ALA A 122 15.68 -10.05 -4.86
CA ALA A 122 14.75 -11.17 -4.80
C ALA A 122 13.30 -10.68 -4.64
N GLU A 123 13.04 -9.75 -3.73
CA GLU A 123 11.70 -9.17 -3.57
C GLU A 123 11.22 -8.41 -4.81
N ASP A 124 12.12 -7.65 -5.44
CA ASP A 124 11.81 -6.91 -6.66
C ASP A 124 11.56 -7.84 -7.84
N SER A 125 12.27 -8.97 -7.94
CA SER A 125 12.03 -9.97 -8.99
C SER A 125 10.59 -10.51 -8.94
N ILE A 126 10.08 -10.76 -7.74
CA ILE A 126 8.70 -11.21 -7.52
C ILE A 126 7.68 -10.08 -7.80
N ARG A 127 7.99 -8.83 -7.47
CA ARG A 127 7.07 -7.69 -7.62
C ARG A 127 6.98 -7.14 -9.04
N SER A 128 8.11 -7.10 -9.74
CA SER A 128 8.23 -6.37 -11.00
C SER A 128 7.80 -7.18 -12.21
N MET A 129 7.66 -8.50 -12.08
CA MET A 129 7.43 -9.34 -13.24
C MET A 129 6.00 -9.23 -13.77
N ARG A 130 5.93 -9.09 -15.10
CA ARG A 130 4.76 -9.29 -15.94
C ARG A 130 5.11 -10.40 -16.93
N GLY A 131 4.45 -11.55 -16.87
CA GLY A 131 4.70 -12.68 -17.77
C GLY A 131 4.43 -14.04 -17.15
N ASP A 132 4.83 -15.10 -17.87
CA ASP A 132 4.52 -16.51 -17.54
C ASP A 132 5.53 -17.18 -16.60
N GLN A 133 6.60 -16.50 -16.21
CA GLN A 133 7.60 -17.07 -15.31
C GLN A 133 7.15 -16.96 -13.84
N ILE A 134 6.98 -18.11 -13.19
CA ILE A 134 6.49 -18.23 -11.81
C ILE A 134 7.60 -18.47 -10.78
N GLY A 135 8.80 -18.87 -11.23
CA GLY A 135 9.94 -19.22 -10.38
C GLY A 135 11.19 -18.39 -10.68
N PHE A 136 11.83 -17.91 -9.61
CA PHE A 136 13.06 -17.12 -9.61
C PHE A 136 14.08 -17.75 -8.67
N GLY A 137 15.35 -17.42 -8.86
CA GLY A 137 16.40 -17.85 -7.95
C GLY A 137 17.79 -17.46 -8.41
N ASN A 138 18.74 -17.61 -7.49
CA ASN A 138 20.15 -17.27 -7.70
C ASN A 138 20.91 -18.28 -8.59
N THR A 139 20.39 -19.49 -8.74
CA THR A 139 20.89 -20.56 -9.62
C THR A 139 19.74 -21.14 -10.44
N GLU A 140 20.03 -21.86 -11.53
CA GLU A 140 18.97 -22.53 -12.32
C GLU A 140 18.21 -23.58 -11.48
N HIS A 141 18.92 -24.38 -10.68
CA HIS A 141 18.27 -25.34 -9.80
C HIS A 141 17.35 -24.66 -8.77
N ALA A 142 17.76 -23.52 -8.21
CA ALA A 142 16.91 -22.74 -7.32
C ALA A 142 15.65 -22.20 -8.03
N LYS A 143 15.77 -21.74 -9.29
CA LYS A 143 14.61 -21.31 -10.10
C LYS A 143 13.60 -22.43 -10.32
N GLU A 144 14.09 -23.64 -10.63
CA GLU A 144 13.26 -24.83 -10.80
C GLU A 144 12.51 -25.19 -9.52
N LEU A 145 13.21 -25.19 -8.37
CA LEU A 145 12.60 -25.43 -7.06
C LEU A 145 11.54 -24.37 -6.72
N ALA A 146 11.82 -23.09 -7.03
CA ALA A 146 10.88 -22.01 -6.82
C ALA A 146 9.61 -22.18 -7.68
N ALA A 147 9.77 -22.52 -8.96
CA ALA A 147 8.65 -22.78 -9.86
C ALA A 147 7.81 -23.96 -9.37
N ALA A 148 8.47 -25.07 -8.99
CA ALA A 148 7.81 -26.26 -8.46
C ALA A 148 7.05 -25.99 -7.15
N LEU A 149 7.61 -25.16 -6.26
CA LEU A 149 6.94 -24.73 -5.04
C LEU A 149 5.67 -23.94 -5.36
N GLY A 150 5.77 -22.93 -6.23
CA GLY A 150 4.64 -22.09 -6.63
C GLY A 150 3.50 -22.91 -7.27
N GLU A 151 3.86 -23.85 -8.16
CA GLU A 151 2.89 -24.75 -8.81
C GLU A 151 2.19 -25.67 -7.82
N ARG A 152 2.94 -26.36 -6.93
CA ARG A 152 2.35 -27.25 -5.92
C ARG A 152 1.47 -26.49 -4.93
N MET A 153 1.90 -25.29 -4.51
CA MET A 153 1.09 -24.43 -3.64
C MET A 153 -0.22 -24.02 -4.30
N LYS A 154 -0.22 -23.73 -5.60
CA LYS A 154 -1.44 -23.42 -6.36
C LYS A 154 -2.43 -24.59 -6.35
N VAL A 155 -1.96 -25.80 -6.68
CA VAL A 155 -2.79 -27.01 -6.68
C VAL A 155 -3.39 -27.27 -5.30
N LEU A 156 -2.58 -27.19 -4.25
CA LEU A 156 -3.03 -27.43 -2.88
C LEU A 156 -3.98 -26.35 -2.38
N ARG A 157 -3.75 -25.07 -2.73
CA ARG A 157 -4.70 -23.99 -2.43
C ARG A 157 -6.05 -24.26 -3.09
N ASP A 158 -6.06 -24.60 -4.37
CA ASP A 158 -7.30 -24.78 -5.12
C ASP A 158 -8.10 -25.98 -4.59
N ALA A 159 -7.42 -27.04 -4.13
CA ALA A 159 -8.03 -28.15 -3.44
C ALA A 159 -8.59 -27.77 -2.05
N ALA A 160 -7.79 -27.08 -1.23
CA ALA A 160 -8.13 -26.75 0.15
C ALA A 160 -9.19 -25.63 0.29
N PHE A 161 -9.24 -24.69 -0.66
CA PHE A 161 -10.06 -23.47 -0.58
C PHE A 161 -11.08 -23.36 -1.72
N SER A 162 -11.56 -24.51 -2.23
CA SER A 162 -12.48 -24.68 -3.38
C SER A 162 -13.85 -23.97 -3.28
N SER A 163 -14.08 -23.10 -2.30
CA SER A 163 -15.34 -22.38 -2.10
C SER A 163 -15.47 -21.14 -3.00
N LYS A 164 -16.06 -21.33 -4.19
CA LYS A 164 -16.99 -20.44 -4.93
C LYS A 164 -16.67 -18.96 -5.22
N ALA A 165 -15.54 -18.39 -4.82
CA ALA A 165 -15.22 -17.00 -5.15
C ALA A 165 -14.50 -16.91 -6.51
N LYS A 166 -15.25 -16.74 -7.60
CA LYS A 166 -14.69 -16.26 -8.88
C LYS A 166 -14.11 -14.86 -8.66
N SER A 167 -12.82 -14.79 -8.34
CA SER A 167 -12.09 -13.53 -8.12
C SER A 167 -11.67 -12.95 -9.47
N GLU A 168 -12.36 -11.90 -9.93
CA GLU A 168 -12.16 -11.28 -11.25
C GLU A 168 -10.90 -10.40 -11.44
N PHE A 169 -10.03 -10.19 -10.44
CA PHE A 169 -8.83 -9.36 -10.64
C PHE A 169 -7.66 -9.82 -9.76
N SER A 170 -6.80 -10.70 -10.29
CA SER A 170 -5.49 -11.00 -9.70
C SER A 170 -4.40 -10.57 -10.68
N LEU A 171 -3.45 -9.73 -10.23
CA LEU A 171 -2.35 -9.22 -11.07
C LEU A 171 -1.41 -10.33 -11.56
N SER A 172 -1.33 -11.45 -10.85
CA SER A 172 -0.53 -12.61 -11.22
C SER A 172 -1.34 -13.74 -11.86
N GLY A 173 -2.59 -13.49 -12.30
CA GLY A 173 -3.46 -14.58 -12.76
C GLY A 173 -3.82 -15.61 -11.68
N GLY A 174 -3.47 -15.34 -10.41
CA GLY A 174 -3.63 -16.31 -9.31
C GLY A 174 -2.43 -17.23 -9.13
N GLU A 175 -1.32 -17.00 -9.85
CA GLU A 175 -0.06 -17.69 -9.65
C GLU A 175 0.64 -17.26 -8.36
N PHE A 176 1.35 -18.21 -7.75
CA PHE A 176 2.24 -18.01 -6.61
C PHE A 176 3.66 -17.75 -7.13
N LEU A 177 4.05 -16.48 -7.21
CA LEU A 177 5.37 -16.09 -7.65
C LEU A 177 6.38 -16.38 -6.53
N THR A 178 7.41 -17.17 -6.83
CA THR A 178 8.33 -17.67 -5.81
C THR A 178 9.77 -17.37 -6.19
N HIS A 179 10.56 -16.90 -5.23
CA HIS A 179 12.01 -16.80 -5.35
C HIS A 179 12.68 -17.80 -4.40
N CYS A 180 13.70 -18.51 -4.87
CA CYS A 180 14.56 -19.36 -4.06
C CYS A 180 16.00 -18.83 -4.06
N GLU A 181 16.53 -18.52 -2.88
CA GLU A 181 17.96 -18.29 -2.68
C GLU A 181 18.56 -19.53 -2.03
N MET A 182 19.49 -20.17 -2.73
CA MET A 182 20.10 -21.42 -2.27
C MET A 182 21.62 -21.30 -2.24
N THR A 183 22.21 -21.74 -1.14
CA THR A 183 23.65 -21.90 -0.94
C THR A 183 23.94 -23.35 -0.55
N GLU A 184 25.20 -23.68 -0.24
CA GLU A 184 25.60 -25.04 0.18
C GLU A 184 24.83 -25.53 1.41
N ASN A 185 24.55 -24.66 2.39
CA ASN A 185 23.96 -25.05 3.68
C ASN A 185 22.69 -24.26 4.04
N THR A 186 22.25 -23.34 3.19
CA THR A 186 21.07 -22.51 3.45
C THR A 186 20.16 -22.46 2.25
N CYS A 187 18.85 -22.56 2.45
CA CYS A 187 17.84 -22.38 1.42
C CYS A 187 16.73 -21.47 1.95
N ALA A 188 16.33 -20.48 1.16
CA ALA A 188 15.22 -19.59 1.50
C ALA A 188 14.25 -19.42 0.34
N PHE A 189 12.96 -19.63 0.63
CA PHE A 189 11.87 -19.36 -0.28
C PHE A 189 11.12 -18.09 0.13
N ILE A 190 10.94 -17.16 -0.81
CA ILE A 190 10.02 -16.02 -0.70
C ILE A 190 8.85 -16.29 -1.63
N VAL A 191 7.66 -16.48 -1.07
CA VAL A 191 6.44 -16.79 -1.84
C VAL A 191 5.49 -15.61 -1.80
N HIS A 192 5.20 -15.01 -2.95
CA HIS A 192 4.13 -14.04 -3.06
C HIS A 192 2.78 -14.72 -3.26
N VAL A 193 1.87 -14.44 -2.32
CA VAL A 193 0.52 -15.00 -2.34
C VAL A 193 -0.45 -13.98 -2.93
N PRO A 194 -1.11 -14.30 -4.06
CA PRO A 194 -2.06 -13.38 -4.67
C PRO A 194 -3.24 -13.12 -3.75
N GLN A 195 -3.60 -11.85 -3.59
CA GLN A 195 -4.71 -11.41 -2.73
C GLN A 195 -4.60 -11.88 -1.28
N PHE A 196 -3.38 -12.08 -0.76
CA PHE A 196 -3.16 -12.64 0.58
C PHE A 196 -3.96 -11.97 1.71
N ARG A 197 -4.18 -10.65 1.60
CA ARG A 197 -4.99 -9.85 2.53
C ARG A 197 -6.46 -10.27 2.66
N LYS A 198 -6.99 -11.04 1.70
CA LYS A 198 -8.38 -11.51 1.69
C LYS A 198 -8.56 -12.85 2.41
N PHE A 199 -7.47 -13.55 2.71
CA PHE A 199 -7.53 -14.78 3.49
C PHE A 199 -7.69 -14.44 4.97
N ASP A 200 -8.55 -15.21 5.65
CA ASP A 200 -8.64 -15.16 7.10
C ASP A 200 -7.40 -15.79 7.76
N ASP A 201 -7.23 -15.56 9.06
CA ASP A 201 -6.04 -16.01 9.79
C ASP A 201 -5.86 -17.53 9.77
N LYS A 202 -6.95 -18.31 9.74
CA LYS A 202 -6.86 -19.78 9.66
C LYS A 202 -6.34 -20.21 8.30
N ALA A 203 -6.85 -19.62 7.23
CA ALA A 203 -6.41 -19.89 5.88
C ALA A 203 -4.94 -19.49 5.65
N LYS A 204 -4.50 -18.37 6.23
CA LYS A 204 -3.09 -17.96 6.20
C LYS A 204 -2.19 -18.94 6.94
N VAL A 205 -2.57 -19.40 8.13
CA VAL A 205 -1.81 -20.43 8.87
C VAL A 205 -1.69 -21.70 8.03
N ALA A 206 -2.79 -22.16 7.44
CA ALA A 206 -2.80 -23.34 6.58
C ALA A 206 -1.91 -23.16 5.32
N LEU A 207 -1.92 -21.99 4.68
CA LEU A 207 -1.02 -21.71 3.54
C LEU A 207 0.45 -21.74 3.94
N ASN A 208 0.80 -21.23 5.13
CA ASN A 208 2.15 -21.33 5.65
C ASN A 208 2.55 -22.78 5.99
N ASP A 209 1.62 -23.58 6.51
CA ASP A 209 1.83 -25.03 6.74
C ASP A 209 2.11 -25.76 5.43
N ILE A 210 1.28 -25.52 4.41
CA ILE A 210 1.46 -26.08 3.07
C ILE A 210 2.81 -25.67 2.50
N ALA A 211 3.17 -24.38 2.54
CA ALA A 211 4.43 -23.91 1.97
C ALA A 211 5.65 -24.57 2.62
N TRP A 212 5.65 -24.71 3.96
CA TRP A 212 6.72 -25.39 4.69
C TRP A 212 6.86 -26.85 4.29
N VAL A 213 5.74 -27.57 4.29
CA VAL A 213 5.67 -28.99 3.92
C VAL A 213 6.17 -29.21 2.50
N VAL A 214 5.70 -28.40 1.55
CA VAL A 214 6.09 -28.54 0.14
C VAL A 214 7.57 -28.21 -0.04
N ALA A 215 8.10 -27.18 0.64
CA ALA A 215 9.52 -26.85 0.58
C ALA A 215 10.40 -28.01 1.10
N GLN A 216 10.04 -28.62 2.23
CA GLN A 216 10.74 -29.81 2.75
C GLN A 216 10.71 -30.97 1.75
N SER A 217 9.53 -31.27 1.19
CA SER A 217 9.36 -32.33 0.20
C SER A 217 10.17 -32.09 -1.08
N LEU A 218 10.27 -30.84 -1.54
CA LEU A 218 11.07 -30.51 -2.71
C LEU A 218 12.55 -30.72 -2.43
N LEU A 219 13.06 -30.21 -1.30
CA LEU A 219 14.48 -30.35 -0.94
C LEU A 219 14.90 -31.79 -0.66
N ALA A 220 14.00 -32.64 -0.14
CA ALA A 220 14.28 -34.04 0.14
C ALA A 220 14.70 -34.83 -1.12
N ASN A 221 14.29 -34.35 -2.30
CA ASN A 221 14.62 -34.94 -3.60
C ASN A 221 15.82 -34.27 -4.28
N THR A 222 16.61 -33.49 -3.54
CA THR A 222 17.80 -32.77 -4.04
C THR A 222 19.06 -33.18 -3.29
N GLU A 223 20.19 -32.63 -3.72
CA GLU A 223 21.47 -32.77 -3.02
C GLU A 223 21.61 -31.83 -1.81
N PHE A 224 20.61 -31.00 -1.51
CA PHE A 224 20.64 -30.11 -0.36
C PHE A 224 20.86 -30.91 0.95
N PRO A 225 21.82 -30.52 1.79
CA PRO A 225 22.22 -31.35 2.93
C PRO A 225 21.12 -31.43 3.98
N GLU A 226 21.00 -32.61 4.59
CA GLU A 226 20.19 -32.79 5.79
C GLU A 226 20.76 -31.92 6.93
N GLY A 227 19.89 -31.30 7.71
CA GLY A 227 20.27 -30.34 8.74
C GLY A 227 20.60 -28.93 8.22
N GLY A 228 20.65 -28.72 6.89
CA GLY A 228 20.82 -27.40 6.27
C GLY A 228 19.70 -26.44 6.69
N GLU A 229 20.00 -25.16 6.86
CA GLU A 229 19.01 -24.18 7.32
C GLU A 229 18.00 -23.87 6.21
N LEU A 230 16.71 -23.96 6.54
CA LEU A 230 15.60 -23.68 5.64
C LEU A 230 14.76 -22.52 6.17
N ALA A 231 14.47 -21.55 5.32
CA ALA A 231 13.48 -20.52 5.58
C ALA A 231 12.40 -20.46 4.49
N VAL A 232 11.14 -20.26 4.90
CA VAL A 232 10.01 -20.07 3.99
C VAL A 232 9.19 -18.89 4.48
N GLY A 233 9.07 -17.84 3.67
CA GLY A 233 8.29 -16.65 3.98
C GLY A 233 7.18 -16.39 2.99
N LEU A 234 5.95 -16.21 3.49
CA LEU A 234 4.80 -15.83 2.67
C LEU A 234 4.58 -14.33 2.73
N LYS A 235 4.47 -13.71 1.56
CA LYS A 235 4.34 -12.26 1.40
C LYS A 235 3.08 -11.89 0.64
N GLY A 236 2.35 -10.91 1.16
CA GLY A 236 1.31 -10.21 0.40
C GLY A 236 1.91 -9.13 -0.51
N ILE A 237 1.14 -8.08 -0.80
CA ILE A 237 1.64 -6.93 -1.55
C ILE A 237 2.61 -6.11 -0.69
N ALA A 238 2.26 -5.89 0.58
CA ALA A 238 2.97 -4.96 1.46
C ALA A 238 3.87 -5.66 2.50
N LEU A 239 3.38 -6.72 3.14
CA LEU A 239 3.99 -7.29 4.35
C LEU A 239 4.13 -8.81 4.23
N TYR A 240 5.10 -9.33 5.00
CA TYR A 240 5.15 -10.73 5.37
C TYR A 240 4.10 -11.00 6.45
N ASP A 241 3.55 -12.21 6.45
CA ASP A 241 2.61 -12.65 7.49
C ASP A 241 3.31 -13.59 8.46
N ASP A 242 3.88 -14.70 7.98
CA ASP A 242 4.64 -15.65 8.79
C ASP A 242 5.87 -16.13 8.02
N ILE A 243 6.97 -16.24 8.74
CA ILE A 243 8.27 -16.70 8.25
C ILE A 243 8.64 -17.92 9.09
N ARG A 244 8.80 -19.06 8.43
CA ARG A 244 9.17 -20.31 9.08
C ARG A 244 10.63 -20.58 8.88
N ILE A 245 11.32 -20.90 9.96
CA ILE A 245 12.76 -21.14 9.96
C ILE A 245 13.03 -22.43 10.70
N GLY A 246 13.85 -23.27 10.09
CA GLY A 246 14.13 -24.60 10.58
C GLY A 246 15.30 -25.25 9.86
N GLN A 247 15.33 -26.56 9.87
CA GLN A 247 16.30 -27.38 9.17
C GLN A 247 15.64 -28.28 8.15
N HIS A 248 16.35 -28.55 7.07
CA HIS A 248 15.95 -29.55 6.12
C HIS A 248 16.07 -30.95 6.72
N VAL A 249 15.03 -31.76 6.55
CA VAL A 249 14.98 -33.16 6.99
C VAL A 249 14.62 -34.02 5.78
N LYS A 250 15.40 -35.06 5.51
CA LYS A 250 15.18 -35.95 4.35
C LYS A 250 14.07 -36.96 4.59
N GLU A 251 14.00 -37.48 5.82
CA GLU A 251 13.01 -38.46 6.24
C GLU A 251 12.04 -37.82 7.22
N TRP A 252 10.74 -37.89 6.92
CA TRP A 252 9.72 -37.37 7.82
C TRP A 252 9.48 -38.34 8.97
N PRO A 253 9.75 -37.97 10.24
CA PRO A 253 9.37 -38.79 11.38
C PRO A 253 7.85 -38.86 11.51
N ASP A 254 7.33 -40.07 11.71
CA ASP A 254 5.87 -40.33 11.79
C ASP A 254 5.15 -39.55 12.91
N GLU A 255 5.88 -39.10 13.94
CA GLU A 255 5.32 -38.44 15.13
C GLU A 255 5.33 -36.90 15.07
N GLU A 256 6.01 -36.28 14.09
CA GLU A 256 6.22 -34.83 14.08
C GLU A 256 5.42 -34.16 12.96
N GLU A 257 4.46 -33.31 13.32
CA GLU A 257 3.55 -32.66 12.35
C GLU A 257 4.30 -31.69 11.41
N LYS A 258 5.44 -31.13 11.86
CA LYS A 258 6.21 -30.09 11.14
C LYS A 258 7.72 -30.31 11.30
N PRO A 259 8.28 -31.35 10.66
CA PRO A 259 9.64 -31.75 10.92
C PRO A 259 10.64 -30.66 10.55
N GLY A 260 11.64 -30.52 11.41
CA GLY A 260 12.72 -29.55 11.30
C GLY A 260 12.32 -28.10 11.58
N LEU A 261 11.03 -27.78 11.83
CA LEU A 261 10.62 -26.41 12.15
C LEU A 261 11.16 -26.00 13.52
N LYS A 262 11.99 -24.95 13.58
CA LYS A 262 12.58 -24.45 14.84
C LYS A 262 11.86 -23.24 15.39
N ARG A 263 11.51 -22.28 14.52
CA ARG A 263 10.88 -21.02 14.94
C ARG A 263 10.01 -20.39 13.87
N ARG A 264 9.18 -19.45 14.32
CA ARG A 264 8.35 -18.56 13.49
C ARG A 264 8.77 -17.11 13.72
N GLY A 265 8.75 -16.32 12.66
CA GLY A 265 9.09 -14.90 12.67
C GLY A 265 8.09 -14.09 11.86
N LEU A 266 8.00 -12.79 12.14
CA LEU A 266 7.15 -11.84 11.39
C LEU A 266 7.98 -10.83 10.60
N GLU A 267 9.26 -10.69 10.95
CA GLU A 267 10.11 -9.63 10.42
C GLU A 267 10.95 -10.14 9.25
N SER A 268 10.92 -9.40 8.13
CA SER A 268 11.72 -9.71 6.93
C SER A 268 13.23 -9.79 7.21
N ARG A 269 13.71 -9.16 8.29
CA ARG A 269 15.10 -9.25 8.76
C ARG A 269 15.55 -10.70 9.00
N GLU A 270 14.62 -11.60 9.32
CA GLU A 270 14.96 -13.00 9.56
C GLU A 270 15.29 -13.73 8.26
N LEU A 271 14.57 -13.42 7.17
CA LEU A 271 14.88 -13.93 5.84
C LEU A 271 16.17 -13.35 5.28
N LYS A 272 16.46 -12.06 5.52
CA LYS A 272 17.67 -11.39 5.00
C LYS A 272 18.97 -12.16 5.29
N ARG A 273 19.03 -12.92 6.39
CA ARG A 273 20.21 -13.72 6.76
C ARG A 273 20.54 -14.84 5.76
N PHE A 274 19.56 -15.28 4.98
CA PHE A 274 19.70 -16.31 3.96
C PHE A 274 20.16 -15.75 2.61
N PHE A 275 20.31 -14.43 2.48
CA PHE A 275 20.69 -13.74 1.24
C PHE A 275 22.05 -13.08 1.44
N PRO A 276 23.17 -13.83 1.31
CA PRO A 276 24.49 -13.31 1.60
C PRO A 276 24.86 -12.21 0.60
N GLU A 277 25.27 -11.06 1.11
CA GLU A 277 25.79 -9.97 0.28
C GLU A 277 27.00 -10.47 -0.53
N PRO A 278 27.15 -10.05 -1.80
CA PRO A 278 28.35 -10.35 -2.55
C PRO A 278 29.55 -9.81 -1.77
N LYS A 279 30.53 -10.69 -1.47
CA LYS A 279 31.79 -10.24 -0.89
C LYS A 279 32.36 -9.17 -1.83
N PRO A 280 32.76 -7.98 -1.34
CA PRO A 280 33.41 -7.00 -2.18
C PRO A 280 34.65 -7.68 -2.76
N VAL A 281 34.65 -7.88 -4.08
CA VAL A 281 35.84 -8.37 -4.78
C VAL A 281 36.90 -7.29 -4.55
N PRO A 282 38.04 -7.62 -3.92
CA PRO A 282 39.12 -6.65 -3.75
C PRO A 282 39.42 -6.02 -5.11
N VAL A 283 39.36 -4.69 -5.18
CA VAL A 283 39.47 -3.91 -6.42
C VAL A 283 40.88 -4.03 -7.04
N GLU A 284 41.79 -4.78 -6.42
CA GLU A 284 43.22 -4.82 -6.72
C GLU A 284 43.63 -5.54 -8.01
N GLU A 285 42.77 -6.31 -8.71
CA GLU A 285 43.21 -7.07 -9.90
C GLU A 285 42.51 -6.73 -11.22
N ALA A 286 41.49 -5.85 -11.22
CA ALA A 286 40.76 -5.52 -12.44
C ALA A 286 41.48 -4.51 -13.35
N SER A 287 42.55 -3.84 -12.88
CA SER A 287 43.23 -2.78 -13.64
C SER A 287 44.43 -3.24 -14.49
N GLU A 288 44.87 -4.50 -14.42
CA GLU A 288 46.11 -4.92 -15.12
C GLU A 288 45.91 -5.82 -16.35
N LYS A 289 44.70 -6.30 -16.66
CA LYS A 289 44.49 -7.22 -17.81
C LYS A 289 43.86 -6.62 -19.07
N GLU A 290 43.51 -5.34 -19.10
CA GLU A 290 42.85 -4.74 -20.27
C GLU A 290 43.77 -4.03 -21.27
N THR A 291 45.11 -4.10 -21.13
CA THR A 291 46.06 -3.34 -21.97
C THR A 291 46.84 -4.16 -23.01
N ASN A 292 46.65 -5.47 -23.19
CA ASN A 292 47.53 -6.24 -24.11
C ASN A 292 46.87 -7.22 -25.07
N ALA A 293 45.75 -6.84 -25.69
CA ALA A 293 45.21 -7.53 -26.87
C ALA A 293 45.22 -6.60 -28.08
N GLN A 294 46.41 -6.34 -28.62
CA GLN A 294 46.56 -5.83 -29.99
C GLN A 294 46.08 -6.90 -30.98
N PRO A 295 45.16 -6.58 -31.91
CA PRO A 295 44.77 -7.52 -32.95
C PRO A 295 45.91 -7.67 -33.97
N GLN A 296 46.57 -8.83 -33.98
CA GLN A 296 47.43 -9.22 -35.10
C GLN A 296 46.55 -9.46 -36.32
N SER A 297 46.60 -8.51 -37.26
CA SER A 297 46.06 -8.63 -38.62
C SER A 297 46.81 -9.73 -39.38
N GLN A 298 46.19 -10.91 -39.53
CA GLN A 298 46.63 -11.90 -40.50
C GLN A 298 45.96 -11.64 -41.86
N THR A 299 46.78 -11.29 -42.84
CA THR A 299 46.45 -11.15 -44.26
C THR A 299 46.20 -12.53 -44.89
N PRO A 300 45.19 -12.70 -45.77
CA PRO A 300 45.00 -13.94 -46.53
C PRO A 300 45.93 -13.93 -47.75
N ASN A 301 46.74 -14.98 -47.90
CA ASN A 301 47.59 -15.20 -49.05
C ASN A 301 46.81 -15.94 -50.15
N GLN A 302 46.79 -15.38 -51.35
CA GLN A 302 46.24 -16.00 -52.56
C GLN A 302 47.25 -16.97 -53.17
N SER A 303 46.82 -18.18 -53.54
CA SER A 303 47.36 -19.01 -54.63
C SER A 303 46.36 -20.10 -54.98
#